data_AF-A0A369LQB5-F1
#
_entry.id   AF-A0A369LQB5-F1
#
_cell.length_a   1.000
_cell.length_b   1.000
_cell.length_c   1.000
_cell.angle_alpha   90.00
_cell.angle_beta   90.00
_cell.angle_gamma   90.00
#
_symmetry.space_group_name_H-M   'P 1'
#
loop_
_entity.id
_entity.type
_entity.pdbx_description
1 polymer ?
#
loop_
_entity_poly.entity_id
_entity_poly.type
_entity_poly.pdbx_seq_one_letter_code
_entity_poly.pdbx_strand_id
1 'polypeptide(L)'
;MDALSIERIVVGDGRIGCDVALAAHAPRTTSPALAAHVRAAFPDLPNHACVNGVGDTFGAVMDATSLPHVLEHLVIDLQTRAAPAGSQPDVAYVGVTRWTDESAGRAHIEVSFTDDLVALRAFRDAARFLNDAVVTCSP
;
A
#
# COMPACT_ATOMS: atom_id res chain seq x y z
N MET A 1 13.93 -8.13 11.52
CA MET A 1 12.84 -8.99 11.04
C MET A 1 11.83 -8.06 10.43
N ASP A 2 11.26 -8.45 9.29
CA ASP A 2 10.33 -7.61 8.56
C ASP A 2 8.97 -7.59 9.27
N ALA A 3 8.32 -6.43 9.29
CA ALA A 3 7.00 -6.24 9.89
C ALA A 3 5.90 -6.80 8.98
N LEU A 4 6.09 -6.71 7.66
CA LEU A 4 5.21 -7.17 6.60
C LEU A 4 6.00 -8.02 5.62
N SER A 5 5.43 -9.15 5.21
CA SER A 5 5.96 -10.02 4.15
C SER A 5 4.93 -10.24 3.06
N ILE A 6 5.38 -10.28 1.80
CA ILE A 6 4.58 -10.73 0.67
C ILE A 6 4.72 -12.25 0.59
N GLU A 7 3.61 -12.96 0.75
CA GLU A 7 3.60 -14.43 0.73
C GLU A 7 3.33 -15.01 -0.66
N ARG A 8 2.47 -14.34 -1.43
CA ARG A 8 2.09 -14.78 -2.77
C ARG A 8 1.69 -13.61 -3.64
N ILE A 9 2.13 -13.63 -4.89
CA ILE A 9 1.67 -12.74 -5.95
C ILE A 9 1.05 -13.58 -7.07
N VAL A 10 -0.12 -13.16 -7.54
CA VAL A 10 -0.79 -13.70 -8.73
C VAL A 10 -0.98 -12.55 -9.71
N VAL A 11 -0.34 -12.66 -10.88
CA VAL A 11 -0.51 -11.70 -11.97
C VAL A 11 -1.65 -12.19 -12.86
N GLY A 12 -2.77 -11.45 -12.86
CA GLY A 12 -3.91 -11.67 -13.74
C GLY A 12 -3.97 -10.64 -14.86
N ASP A 13 -5.04 -10.67 -15.64
CA ASP A 13 -5.27 -9.70 -16.72
C ASP A 13 -5.60 -8.31 -16.15
N GLY A 14 -4.63 -7.39 -16.25
CA GLY A 14 -4.74 -5.99 -15.77
C GLY A 14 -4.83 -5.82 -14.24
N ARG A 15 -4.61 -6.89 -13.46
CA ARG A 15 -4.71 -6.87 -11.99
C ARG A 15 -3.73 -7.84 -11.33
N ILE A 16 -3.02 -7.38 -10.31
CA ILE A 16 -2.21 -8.22 -9.42
C ILE A 16 -3.00 -8.47 -8.14
N GLY A 17 -3.10 -9.73 -7.72
CA GLY A 17 -3.48 -10.12 -6.37
C GLY A 17 -2.23 -10.43 -5.53
N CYS A 18 -2.19 -9.93 -4.31
CA CYS A 18 -1.05 -10.03 -3.39
C CYS A 18 -1.53 -10.45 -2.00
N ASP A 19 -1.12 -11.63 -1.55
CA ASP A 19 -1.33 -12.09 -0.19
C ASP A 19 -0.15 -11.65 0.68
N VAL A 20 -0.44 -11.02 1.81
CA VAL A 20 0.57 -10.52 2.75
C VAL A 20 0.32 -11.04 4.16
N ALA A 21 1.41 -11.18 4.91
CA ALA A 21 1.37 -11.51 6.33
C ALA A 21 2.18 -10.49 7.14
N LEU A 22 1.55 -10.01 8.21
CA LEU A 22 2.18 -9.16 9.19
C LEU A 22 2.74 -10.01 10.34
N ALA A 23 3.98 -9.73 10.73
CA ALA A 23 4.60 -10.39 11.87
C ALA A 23 3.80 -10.15 13.17
N ALA A 24 3.90 -11.07 14.13
CA ALA A 24 3.14 -10.98 15.38
C ALA A 24 3.47 -9.72 16.22
N HIS A 25 4.67 -9.17 16.06
CA HIS A 25 5.11 -7.94 16.74
C HIS A 25 4.78 -6.67 15.94
N ALA A 26 4.38 -6.80 14.68
CA ALA A 26 4.09 -5.66 13.83
C ALA A 26 2.73 -5.06 14.19
N PRO A 27 2.60 -3.72 14.20
CA PRO A 27 1.30 -3.10 14.41
C PRO A 27 0.35 -3.46 13.27
N ARG A 28 -0.94 -3.66 13.56
CA ARG A 28 -1.96 -3.91 12.52
C ARG A 28 -2.36 -2.62 11.82
N THR A 29 -2.36 -1.52 12.56
CA THR A 29 -2.76 -0.19 12.12
C THR A 29 -1.60 0.80 12.22
N THR A 30 -1.65 1.84 11.40
CA THR A 30 -0.72 2.96 11.47
C THR A 30 -0.83 3.71 12.79
N SER A 31 0.27 4.37 13.15
CA SER A 31 0.32 5.40 14.20
C SER A 31 0.48 6.78 13.56
N PRO A 32 0.20 7.89 14.27
CA PRO A 32 0.46 9.24 13.75
C PRO A 32 1.92 9.46 13.33
N ALA A 33 2.89 8.87 14.04
CA ALA A 33 4.31 8.97 13.69
C ALA A 33 4.62 8.27 12.36
N LEU A 34 4.10 7.05 12.17
CA LEU A 34 4.23 6.33 10.90
C LEU A 34 3.51 7.06 9.77
N ALA A 35 2.31 7.56 10.00
CA ALA A 35 1.55 8.33 9.02
C ALA A 35 2.31 9.59 8.57
N ALA A 36 2.88 10.35 9.51
CA ALA A 36 3.69 11.52 9.20
C ALA A 36 4.94 11.16 8.38
N HIS A 37 5.61 10.05 8.69
CA HIS A 37 6.75 9.56 7.94
C HIS A 37 6.38 9.18 6.49
N VAL A 38 5.26 8.47 6.32
CA VAL A 38 4.72 8.12 5.00
C VAL A 38 4.37 9.38 4.21
N ARG A 39 3.68 10.35 4.81
CA ARG A 39 3.33 11.65 4.16
C ARG A 39 4.57 12.41 3.69
N ALA A 40 5.65 12.39 4.47
CA ALA A 40 6.89 13.07 4.11
C ALA A 40 7.58 12.43 2.90
N ALA A 41 7.57 11.10 2.80
CA ALA A 41 8.16 10.37 1.68
C ALA A 41 7.25 10.33 0.43
N PHE A 42 5.93 10.39 0.63
CA PHE A 42 4.92 10.30 -0.41
C PHE A 42 3.89 11.44 -0.28
N PRO A 43 4.22 12.66 -0.76
CA PRO A 43 3.40 13.85 -0.52
C PRO A 43 2.06 13.85 -1.26
N ASP A 44 1.94 13.11 -2.36
CA ASP A 44 0.69 13.01 -3.14
C ASP A 44 -0.25 11.90 -2.63
N LEU A 45 0.28 10.93 -1.88
CA LEU A 45 -0.46 9.81 -1.32
C LEU A 45 -1.73 10.21 -0.53
N PRO A 46 -1.72 11.27 0.30
CA PRO A 46 -2.91 11.71 1.02
C PRO A 46 -4.05 12.16 0.12
N ASN A 47 -3.76 12.56 -1.11
CA ASN A 47 -4.74 13.05 -2.08
C ASN A 47 -5.39 11.92 -2.89
N HIS A 48 -4.93 10.68 -2.74
CA HIS A 48 -5.55 9.55 -3.42
C HIS A 48 -7.00 9.42 -2.98
N ALA A 49 -7.92 9.29 -3.94
CA ALA A 49 -9.30 8.93 -3.65
C ALA A 49 -9.31 7.55 -2.96
N CYS A 50 -10.09 7.43 -1.88
CA CYS A 50 -10.16 6.21 -1.10
C CYS A 50 -11.58 6.07 -0.56
N VAL A 51 -12.24 4.95 -0.85
CA VAL A 51 -13.53 4.64 -0.24
C VAL A 51 -13.27 4.12 1.17
N ASN A 52 -13.59 4.93 2.17
CA ASN A 52 -13.39 4.60 3.58
C ASN A 52 -14.52 5.19 4.45
N GLY A 53 -14.45 4.94 5.77
CA GLY A 53 -15.49 5.36 6.72
C GLY A 53 -15.35 6.79 7.28
N VAL A 54 -14.35 7.57 6.86
CA VAL A 54 -13.99 8.86 7.48
C VAL A 54 -14.06 10.04 6.49
N GLY A 55 -13.62 9.86 5.24
CA GLY A 55 -13.68 10.89 4.21
C GLY A 55 -13.32 10.36 2.82
N ASP A 56 -13.23 11.24 1.83
CA ASP A 56 -13.11 10.82 0.42
C ASP A 56 -11.68 10.51 -0.04
N THR A 57 -10.68 10.77 0.81
CA THR A 57 -9.27 10.59 0.49
C THR A 57 -8.56 9.67 1.47
N PHE A 58 -7.47 9.05 1.01
CA PHE A 58 -6.62 8.21 1.85
C PHE A 58 -6.05 8.99 3.04
N GLY A 59 -5.73 10.27 2.82
CA GLY A 59 -5.25 11.19 3.84
C GLY A 59 -6.14 11.32 5.08
N ALA A 60 -7.45 11.07 4.93
CA ALA A 60 -8.42 11.10 6.03
C ALA A 60 -8.27 9.94 7.02
N VAL A 61 -7.67 8.81 6.59
CA VAL A 61 -7.51 7.59 7.41
C VAL A 61 -6.08 7.22 7.73
N MET A 62 -5.07 7.89 7.14
CA MET A 62 -3.66 7.50 7.28
C MET A 62 -3.18 7.35 8.73
N ASP A 63 -3.75 8.10 9.67
CA ASP A 63 -3.34 8.08 11.07
C ASP A 63 -3.87 6.86 11.86
N ALA A 64 -4.84 6.14 11.28
CA ALA A 64 -5.48 4.96 11.88
C ALA A 64 -6.06 4.01 10.81
N THR A 65 -5.22 3.55 9.89
CA THR A 65 -5.58 2.59 8.82
C THR A 65 -4.69 1.35 8.88
N SER A 66 -5.09 0.23 8.28
CA SER A 66 -4.30 -1.00 8.32
C SER A 66 -3.00 -0.89 7.50
N LEU A 67 -1.93 -1.56 7.93
CA LEU A 67 -0.68 -1.59 7.15
C LEU A 67 -0.85 -2.13 5.71
N PRO A 68 -1.66 -3.18 5.46
CA PRO A 68 -1.94 -3.61 4.09
C PRO A 68 -2.62 -2.53 3.23
N HIS A 69 -3.46 -1.69 3.83
CA HIS A 69 -4.11 -0.59 3.09
C HIS A 69 -3.11 0.52 2.74
N VAL A 70 -2.11 0.77 3.59
CA VAL A 70 -0.97 1.65 3.22
C VAL A 70 -0.18 1.05 2.06
N LEU A 71 0.10 -0.25 2.10
CA LEU A 71 0.83 -0.95 1.03
C LEU A 71 0.10 -0.82 -0.32
N GLU A 72 -1.22 -1.01 -0.35
CA GLU A 72 -2.03 -0.81 -1.56
C GLU A 72 -1.82 0.58 -2.17
N HIS A 73 -1.99 1.64 -1.37
CA HIS A 73 -1.86 3.00 -1.85
C HIS A 73 -0.42 3.35 -2.28
N LEU A 74 0.60 2.83 -1.57
CA LEU A 74 1.99 3.00 -1.97
C LEU A 74 2.28 2.35 -3.33
N VAL A 75 1.73 1.16 -3.58
CA VAL A 75 1.88 0.48 -4.88
C VAL A 75 1.24 1.31 -6.00
N ILE A 76 0.03 1.84 -5.77
CA ILE A 76 -0.64 2.73 -6.73
C ILE A 76 0.20 3.99 -7.00
N ASP A 77 0.68 4.65 -5.95
CA ASP A 77 1.48 5.87 -6.08
C ASP A 77 2.79 5.62 -6.87
N LEU A 78 3.51 4.54 -6.55
CA LEU A 78 4.75 4.17 -7.24
C LEU A 78 4.51 3.85 -8.72
N GLN A 79 3.39 3.20 -9.07
CA GLN A 79 3.00 3.00 -10.47
C GLN A 79 2.72 4.33 -11.18
N THR A 80 2.00 5.25 -10.53
CA THR A 80 1.73 6.59 -11.06
C THR A 80 3.01 7.38 -11.32
N ARG A 81 3.99 7.32 -10.41
CA ARG A 81 5.30 7.99 -10.57
C ARG A 81 6.17 7.37 -11.65
N ALA A 82 6.02 6.08 -11.91
CA ALA A 82 6.77 5.37 -12.93
C ALA A 82 6.18 5.54 -14.35
N ALA A 83 4.95 6.06 -14.47
CA ALA A 83 4.31 6.28 -15.75
C ALA A 83 5.14 7.27 -16.61
N PRO A 84 5.40 6.95 -17.90
CA PRO A 84 6.10 7.86 -18.80
C PRO A 84 5.43 9.23 -18.89
N ALA A 85 6.24 10.29 -19.03
CA ALA A 85 5.73 11.63 -19.30
C ALA A 85 4.90 11.63 -20.59
N GLY A 86 3.63 12.06 -20.50
CA GLY A 86 2.69 12.05 -21.63
C GLY A 86 1.83 10.80 -21.75
N SER A 87 1.93 9.84 -20.80
CA SER A 87 0.91 8.79 -20.63
C SER A 87 -0.46 9.44 -20.44
N GLN A 88 -1.52 8.82 -20.96
CA GLN A 88 -2.87 9.38 -20.85
C GLN A 88 -3.18 9.67 -19.36
N PRO A 89 -3.58 10.91 -19.01
CA PRO A 89 -3.86 11.30 -17.63
C PRO A 89 -5.07 10.56 -17.00
N ASP A 90 -5.68 9.63 -17.73
CA ASP A 90 -6.95 8.99 -17.42
C ASP A 90 -6.80 7.51 -16.99
N VAL A 91 -5.56 7.00 -16.86
CA VAL A 91 -5.35 5.66 -16.28
C VAL A 91 -5.48 5.77 -14.77
N ALA A 92 -6.70 5.61 -14.27
CA ALA A 92 -6.96 5.45 -12.85
C ALA A 92 -6.58 4.04 -12.40
N TYR A 93 -5.50 3.92 -11.63
CA TYR A 93 -5.22 2.68 -10.90
C TYR A 93 -6.21 2.55 -9.73
N VAL A 94 -6.75 1.35 -9.56
CA VAL A 94 -7.70 1.02 -8.49
C VAL A 94 -7.15 -0.12 -7.67
N GLY A 95 -7.33 -0.04 -6.36
CA GLY A 95 -6.95 -1.09 -5.44
C GLY A 95 -8.10 -1.51 -4.54
N VAL A 96 -7.93 -2.66 -3.91
CA VAL A 96 -8.79 -3.15 -2.83
C VAL A 96 -7.91 -3.89 -1.81
N THR A 97 -8.10 -3.55 -0.54
CA THR A 97 -7.51 -4.29 0.58
C THR A 97 -8.60 -4.94 1.42
N ARG A 98 -8.37 -6.18 1.84
CA ARG A 98 -9.19 -6.88 2.84
C ARG A 98 -8.34 -7.76 3.74
N TRP A 99 -8.71 -7.86 5.01
CA TRP A 99 -8.20 -8.93 5.86
C TRP A 99 -8.76 -10.28 5.37
N THR A 100 -7.91 -11.29 5.28
CA THR A 100 -8.32 -12.69 5.09
C THR A 100 -8.36 -13.42 6.44
N ASP A 101 -7.48 -13.04 7.36
CA ASP A 101 -7.51 -13.37 8.78
C ASP A 101 -6.79 -12.27 9.57
N GLU A 102 -7.54 -11.33 10.14
CA GLU A 102 -6.99 -10.19 10.88
C GLU A 102 -6.24 -10.64 12.15
N SER A 103 -6.72 -11.69 12.82
CA SER A 103 -6.11 -12.22 14.03
C SER A 103 -4.71 -12.76 13.74
N ALA A 104 -4.57 -13.52 12.65
CA ALA A 104 -3.29 -14.02 12.17
C ALA A 104 -2.45 -12.94 11.44
N GLY A 105 -3.03 -11.78 11.12
CA GLY A 105 -2.35 -10.70 10.42
C GLY A 105 -2.20 -10.94 8.92
N ARG A 106 -3.13 -11.69 8.33
CA ARG A 106 -3.13 -12.04 6.91
C ARG A 106 -4.14 -11.18 6.16
N ALA A 107 -3.69 -10.55 5.10
CA ALA A 107 -4.52 -9.72 4.23
C ALA A 107 -4.30 -10.06 2.76
N HIS A 108 -5.27 -9.66 1.95
CA HIS A 108 -5.20 -9.71 0.50
C HIS A 108 -5.35 -8.30 -0.06
N ILE A 109 -4.48 -7.97 -1.00
CA ILE A 109 -4.47 -6.72 -1.73
C ILE A 109 -4.63 -7.03 -3.22
N GLU A 110 -5.48 -6.28 -3.90
CA GLU A 110 -5.57 -6.28 -5.36
C GLU A 110 -5.25 -4.89 -5.87
N VAL A 111 -4.45 -4.78 -6.93
CA VAL A 111 -4.14 -3.50 -7.58
C VAL A 111 -4.18 -3.67 -9.09
N SER A 112 -4.85 -2.77 -9.80
CA SER A 112 -4.80 -2.73 -11.25
C SER A 112 -3.45 -2.20 -11.74
N PHE A 113 -3.04 -2.63 -12.94
CA PHE A 113 -1.79 -2.19 -13.54
C PHE A 113 -1.92 -2.04 -15.06
N THR A 114 -1.00 -1.29 -15.66
CA THR A 114 -0.81 -1.22 -17.12
C THR A 114 0.45 -1.95 -17.58
N ASP A 115 1.47 -1.98 -16.71
CA ASP A 115 2.72 -2.69 -16.88
C ASP A 115 2.97 -3.54 -15.62
N ASP A 116 3.02 -4.86 -15.79
CA ASP A 116 3.16 -5.82 -14.69
C ASP A 116 4.55 -5.75 -14.03
N LEU A 117 5.61 -5.48 -14.79
CA LEU A 117 6.96 -5.30 -14.26
C LEU A 117 7.04 -4.05 -13.38
N VAL A 118 6.38 -2.98 -13.78
CA VAL A 118 6.26 -1.76 -12.95
C VAL A 118 5.48 -2.05 -11.67
N ALA A 119 4.36 -2.77 -11.76
CA ALA A 119 3.55 -3.12 -10.59
C ALA A 119 4.29 -4.05 -9.62
N LEU A 120 4.97 -5.09 -10.12
CA LEU A 120 5.78 -6.00 -9.32
C LEU A 120 6.93 -5.27 -8.62
N ARG A 121 7.59 -4.33 -9.33
CA ARG A 121 8.59 -3.47 -8.71
C ARG A 121 7.96 -2.59 -7.62
N ALA A 122 6.80 -1.99 -7.88
CA ALA A 122 6.11 -1.16 -6.91
C ALA A 122 5.76 -1.93 -5.62
N PHE A 123 5.28 -3.18 -5.72
CA PHE A 123 5.06 -4.05 -4.56
C PHE A 123 6.33 -4.26 -3.74
N ARG A 124 7.44 -4.60 -4.40
CA ARG A 124 8.73 -4.79 -3.73
C ARG A 124 9.20 -3.52 -3.03
N ASP A 125 9.21 -2.40 -3.74
CA ASP A 125 9.75 -1.12 -3.25
C ASP A 125 8.85 -0.56 -2.12
N ALA A 126 7.52 -0.68 -2.24
CA ALA A 126 6.57 -0.29 -1.21
C ALA A 126 6.67 -1.16 0.06
N ALA A 127 6.76 -2.49 -0.07
CA ALA A 127 6.91 -3.38 1.08
C ALA A 127 8.22 -3.11 1.83
N ARG A 128 9.32 -2.89 1.11
CA ARG A 128 10.60 -2.50 1.69
C ARG A 128 10.50 -1.19 2.46
N PHE A 129 9.96 -0.15 1.81
CA PHE A 129 9.78 1.15 2.47
C PHE A 129 8.93 1.04 3.73
N LEU A 130 7.81 0.30 3.67
CA LEU A 130 6.91 0.18 4.81
C LEU A 130 7.56 -0.58 5.98
N ASN A 131 8.37 -1.61 5.69
CA ASN A 131 9.15 -2.30 6.72
C ASN A 131 10.16 -1.37 7.40
N ASP A 132 10.92 -0.59 6.61
CA ASP A 132 11.88 0.38 7.14
C ASP A 132 11.19 1.48 7.96
N ALA A 133 10.03 1.96 7.50
CA ALA A 133 9.24 2.98 8.18
C ALA A 133 8.65 2.47 9.50
N VAL A 134 8.15 1.23 9.55
CA VAL A 134 7.66 0.63 10.80
C VAL A 134 8.77 0.54 11.84
N VAL A 135 9.98 0.12 11.46
CA VAL A 135 11.13 0.08 12.37
C VAL A 135 11.50 1.49 12.85
N THR A 136 11.54 2.46 11.94
CA THR A 136 11.95 3.84 12.24
C THR A 136 10.95 4.58 13.13
N CYS A 137 9.66 4.29 12.99
CA CYS A 137 8.56 4.96 13.68
C CYS A 137 7.96 4.13 14.83
N SER A 138 8.56 2.98 15.16
CA SER A 138 8.21 2.25 16.37
C SER A 138 8.69 3.03 17.59
N PRO A 139 7.86 3.17 18.64
CA PRO A 139 8.26 3.82 19.89
C PRO A 139 9.39 3.06 20.61
#